data_AF-A0A7S2CF38-F1
#
_entry.id   AF-A0A7S2CF38-F1
#
_cell.length_a   1.000
_cell.length_b   1.000
_cell.length_c   1.000
_cell.angle_alpha   90.00
_cell.angle_beta   90.00
_cell.angle_gamma   90.00
#
_symmetry.space_group_name_H-M   'P 1'
#
loop_
_entity.id
_entity.type
_entity.pdbx_description
1 polymer ?
#
loop_
_entity_poly.entity_id
_entity_poly.type
_entity_poly.pdbx_seq_one_letter_code
_entity_poly.pdbx_strand_id
1 'polypeptide(L)'
;MTSYHMRRQVVHEQVQAGNTVAEYIRGDDTAADIPRVQDQGDVEMYSYKSQGKRSKLKRSPQIVALIQELWGLAAQGADAQDQKNYITMIRKFHLLIVPPGSEDDIEKVAQDDWERDSKGASTLSYELFFESIWQLVDTWTETTEEEEYARCPPFFV
;
A
#
# COMPACT_ATOMS: atom_id res chain seq x y z
N MET A 1 6.83 -7.49 -21.90
CA MET A 1 7.30 -6.35 -21.07
C MET A 1 6.86 -6.61 -19.64
N THR A 2 7.75 -6.48 -18.66
CA THR A 2 7.38 -6.65 -17.24
C THR A 2 6.45 -5.52 -16.80
N SER A 3 5.46 -5.81 -15.95
CA SER A 3 4.48 -4.84 -15.39
C SER A 3 5.13 -3.55 -14.87
N TYR A 4 6.38 -3.64 -14.41
CA TYR A 4 7.17 -2.55 -13.85
C TYR A 4 7.70 -1.54 -14.87
N HIS A 5 8.07 -1.99 -16.07
CA HIS A 5 8.50 -1.08 -17.14
C HIS A 5 7.35 -0.18 -17.59
N MET A 6 6.11 -0.69 -17.51
CA MET A 6 4.90 0.08 -17.81
C MET A 6 4.66 1.20 -16.80
N ARG A 7 4.95 1.04 -15.50
CA ARG A 7 4.66 2.09 -14.50
C ARG A 7 5.57 3.31 -14.62
N ARG A 8 6.88 3.13 -14.83
CA ARG A 8 7.80 4.27 -15.04
C ARG A 8 7.47 5.02 -16.33
N GLN A 9 7.12 4.28 -17.38
CA GLN A 9 6.69 4.86 -18.64
C GLN A 9 5.36 5.63 -18.48
N VAL A 10 4.39 5.08 -17.75
CA VAL A 10 3.12 5.77 -17.42
C VAL A 10 3.39 7.05 -16.64
N VAL A 11 4.27 7.06 -15.64
CA VAL A 11 4.62 8.30 -14.91
C VAL A 11 5.24 9.32 -15.86
N HIS A 12 6.17 8.92 -16.73
CA HIS A 12 6.73 9.81 -17.74
C HIS A 12 5.66 10.36 -18.71
N GLU A 13 4.72 9.53 -19.15
CA GLU A 13 3.61 9.94 -20.01
C GLU A 13 2.66 10.92 -19.29
N GLN A 14 2.37 10.71 -18.01
CA GLN A 14 1.55 11.62 -17.20
C GLN A 14 2.25 12.97 -16.96
N VAL A 15 3.58 12.97 -16.78
CA VAL A 15 4.37 14.20 -16.70
C VAL A 15 4.36 14.95 -18.03
N GLN A 16 4.48 14.25 -19.16
CA GLN A 16 4.38 14.87 -20.48
C GLN A 16 2.99 15.42 -20.78
N ALA A 17 1.94 14.75 -20.29
CA ALA A 17 0.56 15.20 -20.40
C ALA A 17 0.21 16.38 -19.47
N GLY A 18 1.10 16.74 -18.53
CA GLY A 18 0.88 17.81 -17.56
C GLY A 18 -0.04 17.43 -16.40
N ASN A 19 -0.40 16.15 -16.25
CA ASN A 19 -1.24 15.65 -15.16
C ASN A 19 -0.45 15.38 -13.87
N THR A 20 0.88 15.33 -13.96
CA THR A 20 1.79 15.09 -12.84
C THR A 20 3.00 16.00 -12.99
N VAL A 21 3.49 16.58 -11.90
CA VAL A 21 4.75 17.33 -11.88
C VAL A 21 5.87 16.44 -11.35
N ALA A 22 7.06 16.53 -11.95
CA ALA A 22 8.20 15.70 -11.55
C ALA A 22 8.82 16.14 -10.21
N GLU A 23 8.72 17.43 -9.90
CA GLU A 23 9.18 18.02 -8.65
C GLU A 23 8.21 19.14 -8.27
N TYR A 24 7.81 19.17 -7.00
CA TYR A 24 7.01 20.27 -6.45
C TYR A 24 7.95 21.27 -5.77
N ILE A 25 8.10 22.45 -6.36
CA ILE A 25 8.88 23.54 -5.80
C ILE A 25 7.92 24.42 -5.02
N ARG A 26 8.04 24.42 -3.68
CA ARG A 26 7.20 25.25 -2.81
C ARG A 26 7.49 26.74 -3.07
N GLY A 27 6.49 27.47 -3.53
CA GLY A 27 6.50 28.93 -3.69
C GLY A 27 5.73 29.64 -2.57
N ASP A 28 4.97 30.67 -2.91
CA ASP A 28 4.03 31.37 -2.01
C ASP A 28 2.68 30.59 -1.87
N ASP A 29 2.77 29.27 -1.90
CA ASP A 29 1.62 28.36 -1.95
C ASP A 29 0.87 28.31 -0.62
N THR A 30 -0.46 28.24 -0.67
CA THR A 30 -1.27 28.05 0.54
C THR A 30 -1.27 26.58 0.98
N ALA A 31 -1.76 26.30 2.18
CA ALA A 31 -1.89 24.92 2.68
C ALA A 31 -2.72 24.00 1.76
N ALA A 32 -3.63 24.57 0.97
CA ALA A 32 -4.44 23.81 0.02
C ALA A 32 -3.70 23.44 -1.27
N ASP A 33 -2.63 24.17 -1.60
CA ASP A 33 -1.85 24.01 -2.83
C ASP A 33 -0.68 23.03 -2.67
N ILE A 34 -0.33 22.69 -1.42
CA ILE A 34 0.73 21.72 -1.10
C ILE A 34 0.19 20.31 -1.37
N PRO A 35 0.80 19.53 -2.28
CA PRO A 35 0.39 18.15 -2.55
C PRO A 35 0.41 17.30 -1.28
N ARG A 36 -0.63 16.51 -1.08
CA ARG A 36 -0.68 15.57 0.05
C ARG A 36 0.35 14.47 -0.18
N VAL A 37 0.87 13.88 0.89
CA VAL A 37 1.86 12.80 0.81
C VAL A 37 1.33 11.62 -0.04
N GLN A 38 0.05 11.29 0.10
CA GLN A 38 -0.61 10.23 -0.67
C GLN A 38 -0.76 10.51 -2.18
N ASP A 39 -0.62 11.77 -2.60
CA ASP A 39 -0.69 12.19 -4.00
C ASP A 39 0.70 12.26 -4.65
N GLN A 40 1.74 11.91 -3.90
CA GLN A 40 3.15 11.92 -4.31
C GLN A 40 3.68 10.50 -4.52
N GLY A 41 4.81 10.38 -5.24
CA GLY A 41 5.47 9.09 -5.41
C GLY A 41 6.94 9.22 -5.83
N ASP A 42 7.77 8.27 -5.42
CA ASP A 42 9.19 8.24 -5.78
C ASP A 42 9.40 7.42 -7.07
N VAL A 43 9.87 8.08 -8.13
CA VAL A 43 10.17 7.44 -9.42
C VAL A 43 11.30 6.41 -9.30
N GLU A 44 12.26 6.62 -8.40
CA GLU A 44 13.38 5.69 -8.19
C GLU A 44 12.94 4.36 -7.58
N MET A 45 11.81 4.34 -6.85
CA MET A 45 11.17 3.11 -6.39
C MET A 45 10.66 2.24 -7.55
N TYR A 46 10.48 2.80 -8.75
CA TYR A 46 10.13 2.07 -9.99
C TYR A 46 11.35 1.70 -10.85
N SER A 47 12.57 1.98 -10.39
CA SER A 47 13.78 1.49 -11.06
C SER A 47 13.86 -0.04 -11.01
N TYR A 48 14.52 -0.65 -12.00
CA TYR A 48 14.73 -2.11 -12.02
C TYR A 48 15.42 -2.62 -10.75
N LYS A 49 16.38 -1.83 -10.22
CA LYS A 49 17.12 -2.15 -9.00
C LYS A 49 16.19 -2.18 -7.79
N SER A 50 15.38 -1.13 -7.59
CA SER A 50 14.46 -1.02 -6.45
C SER A 50 13.37 -2.09 -6.51
N GLN A 51 12.82 -2.35 -7.70
CA GLN A 51 11.84 -3.43 -7.91
C GLN A 51 12.43 -4.82 -7.64
N GLY A 52 13.68 -5.05 -8.03
CA GLY A 52 14.40 -6.28 -7.71
C GLY A 52 14.60 -6.46 -6.21
N LYS A 53 14.88 -5.38 -5.46
CA LYS A 53 14.95 -5.41 -3.99
C LYS A 53 13.57 -5.71 -3.36
N ARG A 54 12.52 -4.98 -3.75
CA ARG A 54 11.14 -5.19 -3.27
C ARG A 54 10.66 -6.63 -3.50
N SER A 55 10.95 -7.20 -4.67
CA SER A 55 10.61 -8.59 -4.96
C SER A 55 11.33 -9.60 -4.03
N LYS A 56 12.55 -9.29 -3.58
CA LYS A 56 13.27 -10.09 -2.58
C LYS A 56 12.69 -9.90 -1.18
N LEU A 57 12.38 -8.67 -0.79
CA LEU A 57 11.77 -8.34 0.50
C LEU A 57 10.43 -9.04 0.70
N LYS A 58 9.60 -9.15 -0.35
CA LYS A 58 8.36 -9.91 -0.33
C LYS A 58 8.54 -11.38 0.05
N ARG A 59 9.74 -11.93 -0.15
CA ARG A 59 10.13 -13.30 0.19
C ARG A 59 11.02 -13.36 1.43
N SER A 60 11.23 -12.24 2.11
CA SER A 60 11.98 -12.20 3.36
C SER A 60 11.28 -13.09 4.39
N PRO A 61 12.01 -13.98 5.09
CA PRO A 61 11.46 -14.74 6.20
C PRO A 61 10.85 -13.85 7.28
N GLN A 62 11.44 -12.67 7.54
CA GLN A 62 10.96 -11.75 8.55
C GLN A 62 9.61 -11.16 8.15
N ILE A 63 9.49 -10.63 6.92
CA ILE A 63 8.25 -10.05 6.43
C ILE A 63 7.16 -11.11 6.30
N VAL A 64 7.51 -12.30 5.80
CA VAL A 64 6.57 -13.42 5.69
C VAL A 64 6.05 -13.80 7.07
N ALA A 65 6.91 -13.90 8.09
CA ALA A 65 6.50 -14.22 9.44
C ALA A 65 5.55 -13.17 10.03
N LEU A 66 5.83 -11.88 9.82
CA LEU A 66 4.96 -10.79 10.30
C LEU A 66 3.57 -10.82 9.65
N ILE A 67 3.48 -11.06 8.35
CA ILE A 67 2.19 -11.17 7.65
C ILE A 67 1.45 -12.46 8.07
N GLN A 68 2.16 -13.55 8.34
CA GLN A 68 1.58 -14.79 8.87
C GLN A 68 1.00 -14.59 10.27
N GLU A 69 1.70 -13.86 11.14
CA GLU A 69 1.21 -13.52 12.47
C GLU A 69 -0.06 -12.66 12.39
N LEU A 70 -0.03 -11.63 11.53
CA LEU A 70 -1.21 -10.79 11.30
C LEU A 70 -2.39 -11.60 10.73
N TRP A 71 -2.14 -12.53 9.82
CA TRP A 71 -3.17 -13.45 9.32
C TRP A 71 -3.80 -14.27 10.44
N GLY A 72 -2.98 -14.80 11.37
CA GLY A 72 -3.48 -15.54 12.53
C GLY A 72 -4.46 -14.73 13.37
N LEU A 73 -4.23 -13.42 13.51
CA LEU A 73 -5.12 -12.49 14.20
C LEU A 73 -6.36 -12.14 13.38
N ALA A 74 -6.19 -11.92 12.07
CA ALA A 74 -7.24 -11.47 11.17
C ALA A 74 -8.25 -12.58 10.84
N ALA A 75 -7.77 -13.80 10.59
CA ALA A 75 -8.60 -14.95 10.26
C ALA A 75 -9.07 -15.74 11.50
N GLN A 76 -8.49 -15.50 12.68
CA GLN A 76 -8.88 -16.12 13.96
C GLN A 76 -8.95 -17.66 13.89
N GLY A 77 -8.04 -18.29 13.12
CA GLY A 77 -8.01 -19.74 12.91
C GLY A 77 -8.90 -20.26 11.79
N ALA A 78 -9.57 -19.39 11.03
CA ALA A 78 -10.26 -19.77 9.80
C ALA A 78 -9.29 -19.85 8.60
N ASP A 79 -9.69 -20.62 7.57
CA ASP A 79 -8.93 -20.76 6.31
C ASP A 79 -9.08 -19.55 5.37
N ALA A 80 -10.06 -18.68 5.64
CA ALA A 80 -10.36 -17.49 4.85
C ALA A 80 -10.90 -16.36 5.72
N GLN A 81 -10.67 -15.12 5.30
CA GLN A 81 -11.15 -13.92 5.97
C GLN A 81 -12.37 -13.34 5.23
N ASP A 82 -13.43 -13.03 5.96
CA ASP A 82 -14.62 -12.37 5.40
C ASP A 82 -14.43 -10.86 5.22
N GLN A 83 -15.28 -10.29 4.36
CA GLN A 83 -15.29 -8.86 4.04
C GLN A 83 -15.41 -7.96 5.28
N LYS A 84 -16.27 -8.30 6.23
CA LYS A 84 -16.54 -7.45 7.39
C LYS A 84 -15.30 -7.33 8.27
N ASN A 85 -14.64 -8.45 8.54
CA ASN A 85 -13.42 -8.48 9.33
C ASN A 85 -12.25 -7.80 8.59
N TYR A 86 -12.16 -7.99 7.27
CA TYR A 86 -11.19 -7.28 6.43
C TYR A 86 -11.36 -5.76 6.47
N ILE A 87 -12.56 -5.26 6.19
CA ILE A 87 -12.87 -3.82 6.21
C ILE A 87 -12.54 -3.23 7.58
N THR A 88 -12.95 -3.91 8.66
CA THR A 88 -12.65 -3.45 10.04
C THR A 88 -11.14 -3.30 10.28
N MET A 89 -10.33 -4.24 9.78
CA MET A 89 -8.87 -4.20 9.91
C MET A 89 -8.25 -3.08 9.07
N ILE A 90 -8.60 -2.97 7.79
CA ILE A 90 -8.07 -1.96 6.87
C ILE A 90 -8.42 -0.53 7.33
N ARG A 91 -9.63 -0.32 7.86
CA ARG A 91 -10.02 0.97 8.44
C ARG A 91 -9.11 1.39 9.58
N LYS A 92 -8.75 0.44 10.47
CA LYS A 92 -7.82 0.72 11.58
C LYS A 92 -6.45 1.11 11.05
N PHE A 93 -5.94 0.43 10.02
CA PHE A 93 -4.65 0.81 9.44
C PHE A 93 -4.68 2.20 8.80
N HIS A 94 -5.75 2.54 8.08
CA HIS A 94 -5.94 3.89 7.53
C HIS A 94 -6.00 4.96 8.62
N LEU A 95 -6.73 4.72 9.72
CA LEU A 95 -6.81 5.64 10.86
C LEU A 95 -5.47 5.84 11.59
N LEU A 96 -4.59 4.84 11.56
CA LEU A 96 -3.27 4.92 12.19
C LEU A 96 -2.26 5.73 11.36
N ILE A 97 -2.44 5.78 10.03
CA ILE A 97 -1.41 6.27 9.10
C ILE A 97 -1.82 7.55 8.40
N VAL A 98 -3.09 7.70 8.07
CA VAL A 98 -3.62 8.89 7.39
C VAL A 98 -4.16 9.85 8.45
N PRO A 99 -3.55 11.04 8.65
CA PRO A 99 -4.12 12.09 9.48
C PRO A 99 -5.52 12.48 8.98
N PRO A 100 -6.40 13.01 9.86
CA PRO A 100 -7.82 12.68 9.90
C PRO A 100 -8.55 12.90 8.58
N GLY A 101 -8.83 11.81 7.87
CA GLY A 101 -9.95 11.73 6.92
C GLY A 101 -11.26 11.58 7.67
N SER A 102 -12.39 11.88 7.01
CA SER A 102 -13.69 11.55 7.61
C SER A 102 -13.85 10.02 7.72
N GLU A 103 -14.59 9.53 8.73
CA GLU A 103 -14.84 8.08 8.85
C GLU A 103 -15.51 7.50 7.59
N ASP A 104 -16.35 8.29 6.92
CA ASP A 104 -17.03 7.91 5.69
C ASP A 104 -16.05 7.73 4.52
N ASP A 105 -15.03 8.59 4.41
CA ASP A 105 -13.98 8.44 3.39
C ASP A 105 -13.17 7.16 3.63
N ILE A 106 -12.88 6.85 4.89
CA ILE A 106 -12.10 5.66 5.28
C ILE A 106 -12.88 4.38 5.04
N GLU A 107 -14.18 4.35 5.34
CA GLU A 107 -15.05 3.22 5.01
C GLU A 107 -15.09 2.97 3.51
N LYS A 108 -15.24 4.04 2.71
CA LYS A 108 -15.25 3.93 1.26
C LYS A 108 -13.94 3.37 0.71
N VAL A 109 -12.80 3.89 1.16
CA VAL A 109 -11.48 3.39 0.74
C VAL A 109 -11.30 1.92 1.12
N ALA A 110 -11.70 1.52 2.32
CA ALA A 110 -11.61 0.12 2.74
C ALA A 110 -12.52 -0.81 1.91
N GLN A 111 -13.68 -0.31 1.44
CA GLN A 111 -14.57 -1.04 0.54
C GLN A 111 -13.96 -1.18 -0.87
N ASP A 112 -13.38 -0.10 -1.41
CA ASP A 112 -12.68 -0.12 -2.70
C ASP A 112 -11.46 -1.08 -2.65
N ASP A 113 -10.74 -1.09 -1.52
CA ASP A 113 -9.65 -2.03 -1.27
C ASP A 113 -10.14 -3.49 -1.25
N TRP A 114 -11.27 -3.77 -0.60
CA TRP A 114 -11.86 -5.11 -0.62
C TRP A 114 -12.18 -5.57 -2.04
N GLU A 115 -12.82 -4.73 -2.86
CA GLU A 115 -13.19 -5.09 -4.23
C GLU A 115 -11.97 -5.44 -5.09
N ARG A 116 -10.89 -4.65 -4.94
CA ARG A 116 -9.61 -4.89 -5.61
C ARG A 116 -8.93 -6.17 -5.12
N ASP A 117 -8.83 -6.34 -3.80
CA ASP A 117 -7.98 -7.36 -3.19
C ASP A 117 -8.63 -8.74 -3.15
N SER A 118 -9.96 -8.78 -2.98
CA SER A 118 -10.76 -10.01 -3.09
C SER A 118 -10.82 -10.54 -4.52
N LYS A 119 -10.60 -9.68 -5.53
CA LYS A 119 -10.74 -10.01 -6.95
C LYS A 119 -12.11 -10.63 -7.28
N GLY A 120 -13.15 -10.17 -6.60
CA GLY A 120 -14.53 -10.64 -6.76
C GLY A 120 -14.88 -11.89 -5.94
N ALA A 121 -13.98 -12.40 -5.10
CA ALA A 121 -14.28 -13.47 -4.17
C ALA A 121 -15.11 -12.98 -2.97
N SER A 122 -15.88 -13.88 -2.36
CA SER A 122 -16.66 -13.58 -1.14
C SER A 122 -15.81 -13.61 0.14
N THR A 123 -14.62 -14.20 0.08
CA THR A 123 -13.65 -14.32 1.18
C THR A 123 -12.23 -14.16 0.62
N LEU A 124 -11.30 -13.72 1.46
CA LEU A 124 -9.88 -13.66 1.14
C LEU A 124 -9.18 -14.93 1.61
N SER A 125 -8.49 -15.62 0.69
CA SER A 125 -7.52 -16.65 1.07
C SER A 125 -6.27 -16.00 1.67
N TYR A 126 -5.43 -16.79 2.35
CA TYR A 126 -4.16 -16.31 2.87
C TYR A 126 -3.30 -15.65 1.78
N GLU A 127 -3.25 -16.20 0.56
CA GLU A 127 -2.46 -15.64 -0.54
C GLU A 127 -2.97 -14.25 -0.97
N LEU A 128 -4.29 -14.08 -1.08
CA LEU A 128 -4.86 -12.78 -1.43
C LEU A 128 -4.67 -11.76 -0.31
N PHE A 129 -4.84 -12.20 0.94
CA PHE A 129 -4.55 -11.39 2.12
C PHE A 129 -3.08 -10.96 2.14
N PHE A 130 -2.16 -11.89 1.92
CA PHE A 130 -0.73 -11.62 1.88
C PHE A 130 -0.40 -10.57 0.81
N GLU A 131 -0.96 -10.71 -0.38
CA GLU A 131 -0.78 -9.72 -1.46
C GLU A 131 -1.32 -8.34 -1.09
N SER A 132 -2.48 -8.28 -0.44
CA SER A 132 -3.09 -7.03 0.04
C SER A 132 -2.19 -6.34 1.07
N ILE A 133 -1.81 -7.04 2.14
CA ILE A 133 -0.95 -6.47 3.20
C ILE A 133 0.42 -6.10 2.65
N TRP A 134 1.00 -6.92 1.77
CA TRP A 134 2.27 -6.59 1.13
C TRP A 134 2.16 -5.28 0.33
N GLN A 135 1.14 -5.13 -0.52
CA GLN A 135 0.95 -3.90 -1.31
C GLN A 135 0.72 -2.68 -0.43
N LEU A 136 0.00 -2.86 0.67
CA LEU A 136 -0.27 -1.82 1.65
C LEU A 136 1.03 -1.32 2.32
N VAL A 137 1.82 -2.24 2.86
CA VAL A 137 3.14 -1.93 3.47
C VAL A 137 4.07 -1.27 2.44
N ASP A 138 4.15 -1.85 1.24
CA ASP A 138 5.00 -1.39 0.13
C ASP A 138 4.57 -0.03 -0.44
N THR A 139 3.36 0.44 -0.10
CA THR A 139 2.86 1.80 -0.40
C THR A 139 3.26 2.80 0.68
N TRP A 140 3.42 2.36 1.92
CA TRP A 140 3.72 3.21 3.08
C TRP A 140 5.20 3.31 3.41
N THR A 141 6.04 2.46 2.82
CA THR A 141 7.50 2.55 2.94
C THR A 141 8.09 3.44 1.86
N GLU A 142 9.02 4.30 2.24
CA GLU A 142 9.73 5.22 1.35
C GLU A 142 10.96 4.58 0.71
N THR A 143 11.52 3.53 1.32
CA THR A 143 12.77 2.91 0.85
C THR A 143 12.61 1.43 0.48
N THR A 144 13.74 0.76 0.26
CA THR A 144 13.81 -0.68 -0.02
C THR A 144 14.63 -1.42 1.04
N GLU A 145 14.71 -0.84 2.23
CA GLU A 145 15.42 -1.42 3.37
C GLU A 145 14.44 -2.23 4.22
N GLU A 146 14.84 -3.47 4.54
CA GLU A 146 13.97 -4.46 5.20
C GLU A 146 13.45 -3.98 6.56
N GLU A 147 14.27 -3.26 7.30
CA GLU A 147 13.93 -2.72 8.62
C GLU A 147 12.74 -1.76 8.57
N GLU A 148 12.58 -1.01 7.49
CA GLU A 148 11.45 -0.09 7.33
C GLU A 148 10.14 -0.86 7.13
N TYR A 149 10.14 -1.88 6.28
CA TYR A 149 9.00 -2.76 6.05
C TYR A 149 8.61 -3.49 7.34
N ALA A 150 9.61 -3.99 8.05
CA ALA A 150 9.42 -4.67 9.32
C ALA A 150 8.97 -3.75 10.45
N ARG A 151 9.09 -2.42 10.29
CA ARG A 151 8.61 -1.37 11.23
C ARG A 151 7.27 -0.75 10.85
N CYS A 152 6.67 -1.19 9.74
CA CYS A 152 5.45 -0.60 9.20
C CYS A 152 4.25 -0.86 10.15
N PRO A 153 3.32 0.11 10.33
CA PRO A 153 2.28 0.03 11.36
C PRO A 153 1.37 -1.21 11.36
N PRO A 154 1.07 -1.89 10.24
CA PRO A 154 0.34 -3.17 10.28
C PRO A 154 0.93 -4.23 11.22
N PHE A 155 2.20 -4.09 11.60
CA PHE A 155 2.93 -5.06 12.43
C PHE A 155 3.18 -4.60 13.87
N PHE A 156 2.71 -3.42 14.31
CA PHE A 156 2.95 -2.86 15.66
C PHE A 156 1.68 -2.44 16.41
N VAL A 157 0.53 -3.02 16.08
CA VAL A 157 -0.76 -2.72 16.74
C VAL A 157 -1.05 -3.71 17.86
#